data_AF-A0A0L1LZT8-F1
#
_entry.id   AF-A0A0L1LZT8-F1
#
_cell.length_a   1.000
_cell.length_b   1.000
_cell.length_c   1.000
_cell.angle_alpha   90.00
_cell.angle_beta   90.00
_cell.angle_gamma   90.00
#
_symmetry.space_group_name_H-M   'P 1'
#
loop_
_entity.id
_entity.type
_entity.pdbx_description
1 polymer ?
#
loop_
_entity_poly.entity_id
_entity_poly.type
_entity_poly.pdbx_seq_one_letter_code
_entity_poly.pdbx_strand_id
1 'polypeptide(L)'
;MNARATPKASLESRFAVLEHRVSDLEERHETVPTRVTRLEGEFEHMAVQLSDLNNGQRELTATVSDIGTKVTRMLAVLTVLGVVAQMVGPALLRILFP
;
A
#
# COMPACT_ATOMS: atom_id res chain seq x y z
N MET A 1 17.46 -70.07 -6.18
CA MET A 1 18.79 -69.49 -5.88
C MET A 1 18.56 -68.14 -5.26
N ASN A 2 18.62 -68.06 -3.92
CA ASN A 2 18.25 -66.84 -3.19
C ASN A 2 19.44 -65.88 -3.22
N ALA A 3 19.30 -64.79 -3.97
CA ALA A 3 20.28 -63.73 -4.04
C ALA A 3 20.40 -63.08 -2.65
N ARG A 4 21.37 -63.54 -1.87
CA ARG A 4 21.80 -62.88 -0.64
C ARG A 4 22.49 -61.60 -1.06
N ALA A 5 21.71 -60.53 -1.25
CA ALA A 5 22.24 -59.18 -1.31
C ALA A 5 23.14 -59.02 -0.08
N THR A 6 24.45 -58.94 -0.30
CA THR A 6 25.42 -58.87 0.78
C THR A 6 25.15 -57.60 1.59
N PRO A 7 25.24 -57.63 2.93
CA PRO A 7 24.98 -56.46 3.79
C PRO A 7 25.74 -55.20 3.33
N LYS A 8 26.91 -55.39 2.71
CA LYS A 8 27.73 -54.36 2.08
C LYS A 8 27.03 -53.63 0.92
N ALA A 9 26.40 -54.36 0.00
CA ALA A 9 25.68 -53.76 -1.13
C ALA A 9 24.46 -52.94 -0.68
N SER A 10 23.80 -53.36 0.39
CA SER A 10 22.73 -52.58 1.02
C SER A 10 23.26 -51.31 1.69
N LEU A 11 24.43 -51.38 2.33
CA LEU A 11 25.11 -50.21 2.91
C LEU A 11 25.52 -49.20 1.83
N GLU A 12 26.12 -49.66 0.73
CA GLU A 12 26.55 -48.82 -0.39
C GLU A 12 25.35 -48.10 -1.03
N SER A 13 24.24 -48.81 -1.25
CA SER A 13 23.00 -48.19 -1.75
C SER A 13 22.46 -47.13 -0.79
N ARG A 14 22.47 -47.39 0.52
CA ARG A 14 22.04 -46.40 1.53
C ARG A 14 22.97 -45.19 1.57
N PHE A 15 24.27 -45.38 1.36
CA PHE A 15 25.25 -44.31 1.33
C PHE A 15 25.07 -43.41 0.11
N ALA A 16 24.86 -43.99 -1.07
CA ALA A 16 24.56 -43.24 -2.29
C ALA A 16 23.26 -42.41 -2.17
N VAL A 17 22.22 -42.96 -1.54
CA VAL A 17 20.99 -42.22 -1.24
C VAL A 17 21.26 -41.08 -0.25
N LEU A 18 22.14 -41.30 0.72
CA LEU A 18 22.49 -40.27 1.70
C LEU A 18 23.26 -39.11 1.04
N GLU A 19 24.25 -39.40 0.19
CA GLU A 19 24.99 -38.40 -0.59
C GLU A 19 24.05 -37.57 -1.46
N HIS A 20 23.13 -38.22 -2.17
CA HIS A 20 22.17 -37.51 -3.02
C HIS A 20 21.28 -36.57 -2.20
N ARG A 21 20.82 -37.00 -1.03
CA ARG A 21 20.01 -36.15 -0.13
C ARG A 21 20.79 -35.00 0.47
N VAL A 22 22.08 -35.19 0.76
CA VAL A 22 22.95 -34.10 1.25
C VAL A 22 23.16 -33.07 0.15
N SER A 23 23.42 -33.52 -1.09
CA SER A 23 23.58 -32.63 -2.23
C SER A 23 22.30 -31.82 -2.53
N ASP A 24 21.11 -32.43 -2.49
CA ASP A 24 19.83 -31.70 -2.64
C ASP A 24 19.62 -30.68 -1.51
N LEU A 25 20.06 -31.01 -0.30
CA LEU A 25 19.97 -30.10 0.85
C LEU A 25 20.92 -28.90 0.72
N GLU A 26 22.14 -29.12 0.22
CA GLU A 26 23.12 -28.07 -0.07
C GLU A 26 22.60 -27.13 -1.15
N GLU A 27 22.07 -27.66 -2.25
CA GLU A 27 21.49 -26.84 -3.33
C GLU A 27 20.32 -26.00 -2.82
N ARG A 28 19.41 -26.61 -2.05
CA ARG A 28 18.31 -25.87 -1.39
C ARG A 28 18.85 -24.79 -0.46
N HIS A 29 19.88 -25.09 0.32
CA HIS A 29 20.48 -24.15 1.26
C HIS A 29 21.14 -22.97 0.53
N GLU A 30 21.77 -23.16 -0.63
CA GLU A 30 22.30 -22.05 -1.44
C GLU A 30 21.20 -21.14 -2.01
N THR A 31 20.03 -21.70 -2.33
CA THR A 31 18.92 -20.90 -2.87
C THR A 31 18.17 -20.07 -1.82
N VAL A 32 18.21 -20.46 -0.55
CA VAL A 32 17.49 -19.77 0.54
C VAL A 32 18.00 -18.32 0.76
N PRO A 33 19.32 -18.05 0.88
CA PRO A 33 19.85 -16.69 0.99
C PRO A 33 19.37 -15.79 -0.15
N THR A 34 19.43 -16.28 -1.39
CA THR A 34 18.98 -15.52 -2.57
C THR A 34 17.50 -15.14 -2.49
N ARG A 35 16.65 -16.06 -2.01
CA ARG A 35 15.21 -15.78 -1.82
C ARG A 35 14.98 -14.80 -0.68
N VAL A 36 15.72 -14.90 0.42
CA VAL A 36 15.64 -13.98 1.55
C VAL A 36 16.04 -12.57 1.11
N THR A 37 17.19 -12.41 0.43
CA THR A 37 17.63 -11.10 -0.09
C THR A 37 16.61 -10.50 -1.05
N ARG A 38 15.97 -11.32 -1.89
CA ARG A 38 14.91 -10.84 -2.77
C ARG A 38 13.69 -10.35 -1.99
N LEU A 39 13.25 -11.10 -0.98
CA LEU A 39 12.14 -10.70 -0.11
C LEU A 39 12.46 -9.41 0.65
N GLU A 40 13.67 -9.26 1.17
CA GLU A 40 14.13 -8.02 1.82
C GLU A 40 14.02 -6.82 0.89
N GLY A 41 14.46 -6.96 -0.37
CA GLY A 41 14.31 -5.90 -1.38
C GLY A 41 12.85 -5.58 -1.72
N GLU A 42 12.00 -6.60 -1.81
CA GLU A 42 10.55 -6.40 -2.02
C GLU A 42 9.91 -5.70 -0.80
N PHE A 43 10.31 -6.03 0.42
CA PHE A 43 9.87 -5.36 1.65
C PHE A 43 10.31 -3.90 1.72
N GLU A 44 11.57 -3.60 1.38
CA GLU A 44 12.07 -2.23 1.35
C GLU A 44 11.32 -1.40 0.31
N HIS A 45 11.06 -1.96 -0.87
CA HIS A 45 10.29 -1.28 -1.90
C HIS A 45 8.84 -1.01 -1.47
N MET A 46 8.19 -1.97 -0.81
CA MET A 46 6.85 -1.78 -0.24
C MET A 46 6.85 -0.71 0.86
N ALA A 47 7.87 -0.66 1.71
CA ALA A 47 7.99 0.36 2.75
C ALA A 47 8.09 1.78 2.17
N VAL A 48 8.85 1.94 1.08
CA VAL A 48 8.92 3.21 0.33
C VAL A 48 7.57 3.58 -0.25
N GLN A 49 6.91 2.66 -0.95
CA GLN A 49 5.58 2.92 -1.53
C GLN A 49 4.54 3.31 -0.47
N LEU A 50 4.58 2.68 0.70
CA LEU A 50 3.68 3.01 1.81
C LEU A 50 3.97 4.41 2.38
N SER A 51 5.23 4.80 2.44
CA SER A 51 5.66 6.16 2.85
C SER A 51 5.12 7.21 1.87
N ASP A 52 5.28 6.96 0.56
CA ASP A 52 4.81 7.86 -0.49
C ASP A 52 3.28 7.99 -0.48
N LEU A 53 2.58 6.86 -0.30
CA LEU A 53 1.13 6.84 -0.18
C LEU A 53 0.64 7.67 1.02
N ASN A 54 1.30 7.53 2.18
CA ASN A 54 0.99 8.31 3.37
C ASN A 54 1.23 9.81 3.16
N ASN A 55 2.30 10.19 2.46
CA ASN A 55 2.56 11.58 2.11
C ASN A 55 1.48 12.13 1.16
N GLY A 56 1.09 11.36 0.14
CA GLY A 56 -0.02 11.73 -0.75
C GLY A 56 -1.35 11.90 0.00
N GLN A 57 -1.64 11.04 0.99
CA GLN A 57 -2.83 11.18 1.84
C GLN A 57 -2.80 12.47 2.67
N ARG A 58 -1.65 12.85 3.21
CA ARG A 58 -1.50 14.12 3.97
C ARG A 58 -1.74 15.33 3.08
N GLU A 59 -1.19 15.34 1.87
CA GLU A 59 -1.38 16.42 0.90
C GLU A 59 -2.85 16.53 0.47
N LEU A 60 -3.49 15.40 0.18
CA LEU A 60 -4.92 15.36 -0.14
C LEU A 60 -5.76 15.90 1.02
N THR A 61 -5.45 15.49 2.27
CA THR A 61 -6.15 15.96 3.47
C THR A 61 -6.03 17.49 3.63
N ALA A 62 -4.82 18.04 3.42
CA ALA A 62 -4.59 19.48 3.47
C ALA A 62 -5.38 20.21 2.39
N THR A 63 -5.39 19.68 1.16
CA THR A 63 -6.14 20.26 0.03
C THR A 63 -7.64 20.27 0.30
N VAL A 64 -8.20 19.17 0.82
CA VAL A 64 -9.61 19.08 1.19
C VAL A 64 -9.96 20.08 2.30
N SER A 65 -9.06 20.28 3.27
CA SER A 65 -9.25 21.27 4.34
C SER A 65 -9.27 22.71 3.81
N ASP A 66 -8.36 23.06 2.88
CA ASP A 66 -8.34 24.37 2.23
C ASP A 66 -9.62 24.61 1.41
N ILE A 67 -10.06 23.61 0.65
CA ILE A 67 -11.32 23.67 -0.09
C ILE A 67 -12.50 23.89 0.86
N GLY A 68 -12.57 23.12 1.95
CA GLY A 68 -13.61 23.29 2.97
C GLY A 68 -13.66 24.73 3.50
N THR A 69 -12.49 25.30 3.81
CA THR A 69 -12.38 26.69 4.28
C THR A 69 -12.86 27.70 3.23
N LYS A 70 -12.49 27.51 1.96
CA LYS A 70 -12.94 28.37 0.85
C LYS A 70 -14.45 28.30 0.65
N VAL A 71 -15.03 27.10 0.71
CA VAL A 71 -16.48 26.89 0.61
C VAL A 71 -17.21 27.57 1.76
N THR A 72 -16.74 27.40 3.00
CA THR A 72 -17.33 28.08 4.17
C THR A 72 -17.32 29.59 4.02
N ARG A 73 -16.20 30.17 3.53
CA ARG A 73 -16.12 31.61 3.27
C ARG A 73 -17.11 32.05 2.19
N MET A 74 -17.21 31.32 1.09
CA MET A 74 -18.16 31.63 0.02
C MET A 74 -19.60 31.60 0.52
N LEU A 75 -19.97 30.58 1.31
CA LEU A 75 -21.29 30.48 1.91
C LEU A 75 -21.57 31.67 2.84
N ALA A 76 -20.61 32.05 3.69
CA ALA A 76 -20.77 33.22 4.56
C ALA A 76 -21.01 34.50 3.75
N VAL A 77 -20.27 34.73 2.66
CA VAL A 77 -20.48 35.86 1.75
C VAL A 77 -21.87 35.82 1.13
N LEU A 78 -22.30 34.67 0.62
CA LEU A 78 -23.64 34.49 0.05
C LEU A 78 -24.74 34.76 1.08
N THR A 79 -24.57 34.33 2.33
CA THR A 79 -25.50 34.62 3.42
C THR A 79 -25.61 36.12 3.66
N VAL A 80 -24.49 36.83 3.75
CA VAL A 80 -24.48 38.29 3.93
C VAL A 80 -25.17 39.00 2.76
N LEU A 81 -24.83 38.63 1.52
CA LEU A 81 -25.46 39.21 0.33
C LEU A 81 -26.96 38.96 0.30
N GLY A 82 -27.41 37.75 0.66
CA GLY A 82 -28.82 37.41 0.75
C GLY A 82 -29.56 38.28 1.77
N VAL A 83 -28.97 38.50 2.95
CA VAL A 83 -29.54 39.38 3.99
C VAL A 83 -29.64 40.82 3.50
N VAL A 84 -28.60 41.35 2.84
CA VAL A 84 -28.61 42.71 2.28
C VAL A 84 -29.68 42.86 1.19
N ALA A 85 -29.79 41.87 0.30
CA ALA A 85 -30.81 41.87 -0.75
C ALA A 85 -32.23 41.85 -0.18
N GLN A 86 -32.47 41.11 0.91
CA GLN A 86 -33.76 41.11 1.61
C GLN A 86 -34.10 42.47 2.24
N MET A 87 -33.12 43.19 2.78
CA MET A 87 -33.35 44.54 3.34
C MET A 87 -33.61 45.59 2.26
N VAL A 88 -32.83 45.59 1.19
CA VAL A 88 -32.85 46.66 0.19
C VAL A 88 -33.88 46.39 -0.92
N GLY A 89 -34.15 45.13 -1.25
CA GLY A 89 -35.06 44.72 -2.33
C GLY A 89 -36.46 45.34 -2.24
N PRO A 90 -37.18 45.26 -1.10
CA PRO A 90 -38.51 45.85 -0.96
C PRO A 90 -38.52 47.38 -1.10
N ALA A 91 -37.47 48.05 -0.63
CA ALA A 91 -37.34 49.50 -0.74
C ALA A 91 -37.13 49.92 -2.21
N LEU A 92 -36.29 49.19 -2.95
CA LEU A 92 -36.08 49.44 -4.39
C LEU A 92 -37.32 49.15 -5.23
N LEU A 93 -38.06 48.07 -4.92
CA LEU A 93 -39.30 47.74 -5.63
C LEU A 93 -40.37 48.82 -5.47
N ARG A 94 -40.53 49.40 -4.25
CA ARG A 94 -41.46 50.52 -4.03
C ARG A 94 -41.08 51.79 -4.78
N ILE A 95 -39.80 52.03 -5.01
CA ILE A 95 -39.33 53.20 -5.77
C ILE A 95 -39.55 52.99 -7.28
N LEU A 96 -39.38 51.77 -7.77
CA LEU A 96 -39.49 51.44 -9.19
C LEU A 96 -40.94 51.20 -9.65
N PHE A 97 -41.80 50.69 -8.76
CA PHE A 97 -43.22 50.46 -8.97
C PHE A 97 -44.02 51.15 -7.85
N PRO A 98 -44.28 52.47 -7.97
CA PRO A 98 -45.04 53.24 -6.98
C PRO A 98 -46.52 52.88 -6.94
#